data_AF-A0A1B2I5F7-F1
#
_entry.id   AF-A0A1B2I5F7-F1
#
_cell.length_a   1.000
_cell.length_b   1.000
_cell.length_c   1.000
_cell.angle_alpha   90.00
_cell.angle_beta   90.00
_cell.angle_gamma   90.00
#
_symmetry.space_group_name_H-M   'P 1'
#
loop_
_entity.id
_entity.type
_entity.pdbx_description
1 polymer ?
#
loop_
_entity_poly.entity_id
_entity_poly.type
_entity_poly.pdbx_seq_one_letter_code
_entity_poly.pdbx_strand_id
1 'polypeptide(L)'
;MDLSDFGRIDSGKLRLVQEMVPGKQVTLAHIIASPDEIIYKKLGLNPDLDYRQSAIAILSMTPSEISVIAGDIAIKTSAIEIGFIDRFSGTCIFTGKISNVQSAVNSILTYLKNKLGFTICEITRT
;
A
#
# COMPACT_ATOMS: atom_id res chain seq x y z
N MET A 1 16.05 7.04 34.10
CA MET A 1 15.83 5.70 33.56
C MET A 1 17.07 5.38 32.75
N ASP A 2 17.86 4.43 33.22
CA ASP A 2 19.20 4.14 32.69
C ASP A 2 19.12 2.96 31.70
N LEU A 3 19.99 2.94 30.70
CA LEU A 3 20.06 1.87 29.69
C LEU A 3 20.43 0.51 30.33
N SER A 4 21.06 0.54 31.50
CA SER A 4 21.34 -0.63 32.33
C SER A 4 20.07 -1.31 32.88
N ASP A 5 18.92 -0.60 32.91
CA ASP A 5 17.64 -1.12 33.39
C ASP A 5 16.97 -2.10 32.39
N PHE A 6 17.41 -2.13 31.12
CA PHE A 6 16.73 -2.83 30.02
C PHE A 6 17.46 -4.06 29.48
N GLY A 7 18.66 -4.37 29.96
CA GLY A 7 19.40 -5.53 29.46
C GLY A 7 20.83 -5.63 29.97
N ARG A 8 21.49 -6.73 29.62
CA ARG A 8 22.87 -6.96 29.98
C ARG A 8 23.78 -6.17 29.03
N ILE A 9 24.67 -5.37 29.60
CA ILE A 9 25.74 -4.69 28.86
C ILE A 9 26.92 -5.65 28.82
N ASP A 10 27.28 -6.13 27.63
CA ASP A 10 28.45 -6.98 27.39
C ASP A 10 29.40 -6.25 26.44
N SER A 11 30.66 -6.04 26.85
CA SER A 11 31.66 -5.30 26.07
C SER A 11 31.20 -3.93 25.52
N GLY A 12 30.35 -3.23 26.28
CA GLY A 12 29.81 -1.92 25.90
C GLY A 12 28.59 -1.97 24.95
N LYS A 13 28.07 -3.15 24.64
CA LYS A 13 26.85 -3.33 23.83
C LYS A 13 25.69 -3.78 24.71
N LEU A 14 24.55 -3.11 24.57
CA LEU A 14 23.29 -3.53 25.20
C LEU A 14 22.67 -4.66 24.38
N ARG A 15 22.41 -5.80 25.02
CA ARG A 15 21.66 -6.89 24.40
C ARG A 15 20.21 -6.87 24.87
N LEU A 16 19.29 -6.72 23.92
CA LEU A 16 17.84 -6.70 24.16
C LEU A 16 17.16 -7.73 23.25
N VAL A 17 16.17 -8.45 23.80
CA VAL A 17 15.28 -9.31 23.01
C VAL A 17 14.07 -8.48 22.64
N GLN A 18 13.83 -8.30 21.35
CA GLN A 18 12.68 -7.55 20.84
C GLN A 18 11.78 -8.49 20.04
N GLU A 19 10.56 -8.68 20.54
CA GLU A 19 9.52 -9.35 19.77
C GLU A 19 8.93 -8.36 18.78
N MET A 20 9.01 -8.69 17.49
CA MET A 20 8.50 -7.85 16.43
C MET A 20 7.13 -8.36 15.99
N VAL A 21 6.18 -7.44 15.92
CA VAL A 21 4.85 -7.67 15.34
C VAL A 21 4.58 -6.61 14.27
N PRO A 22 3.87 -6.95 13.19
CA PRO A 22 3.54 -5.99 12.16
C PRO A 22 2.57 -4.93 12.71
N GLY A 23 2.88 -3.66 12.47
CA GLY A 23 1.94 -2.57 12.71
C GLY A 23 0.76 -2.63 11.73
N LYS A 24 -0.31 -1.88 12.02
CA LYS A 24 -1.46 -1.68 11.12
C LYS A 24 -1.38 -0.30 10.48
N GLN A 25 -0.78 -0.20 9.30
CA GLN A 25 -0.53 1.09 8.67
C GLN A 25 -0.59 1.02 7.14
N VAL A 26 -1.15 2.06 6.52
CA VAL A 26 -0.94 2.37 5.11
C VAL A 26 0.13 3.45 5.02
N THR A 27 1.28 3.10 4.44
CA THR A 27 2.46 3.97 4.34
C THR A 27 2.49 4.76 3.04
N LEU A 28 1.85 4.25 1.98
CA LEU A 28 1.74 4.90 0.69
C LEU A 28 0.34 4.68 0.12
N ALA A 29 -0.25 5.74 -0.41
CA ALA A 29 -1.47 5.73 -1.21
C ALA A 29 -1.29 6.77 -2.33
N HIS A 30 -0.63 6.36 -3.41
CA HIS A 30 -0.23 7.28 -4.47
C HIS A 30 -1.00 7.01 -5.77
N ILE A 31 -1.36 8.07 -6.49
CA ILE A 31 -2.01 7.99 -7.80
C ILE A 31 -1.14 8.68 -8.84
N ILE A 32 -0.70 7.94 -9.85
CA ILE A 32 0.01 8.48 -11.01
C ILE A 32 -1.01 8.68 -12.12
N ALA A 33 -1.31 9.94 -12.44
CA ALA A 33 -2.12 10.35 -13.57
C ALA A 33 -1.30 10.21 -14.86
N SER A 34 -1.85 9.52 -15.85
CA SER A 34 -1.22 9.35 -17.18
C SER A 34 0.25 8.91 -17.12
N PRO A 35 0.57 7.74 -16.52
CA PRO A 35 1.94 7.24 -16.44
C PRO A 35 2.54 6.98 -17.83
N ASP A 36 3.84 7.20 -17.98
CA ASP A 36 4.56 6.85 -19.21
C ASP A 36 4.46 5.35 -19.51
N GLU A 37 4.39 5.00 -20.80
CA GLU A 37 4.27 3.62 -21.29
C GLU A 37 5.36 2.69 -20.71
N ILE A 38 6.58 3.21 -20.52
CA ILE A 38 7.69 2.46 -19.94
C ILE A 38 7.42 1.99 -18.52
N ILE A 39 6.61 2.73 -17.76
CA ILE A 39 6.25 2.37 -16.38
C ILE A 39 5.33 1.15 -16.38
N TYR A 40 4.31 1.12 -17.23
CA TYR A 40 3.42 -0.05 -17.36
C TYR A 40 4.19 -1.31 -17.75
N LYS A 41 5.06 -1.21 -18.76
CA LYS A 41 5.90 -2.33 -19.20
C LYS A 41 6.79 -2.88 -18.08
N LYS A 42 7.44 -2.00 -17.32
CA LYS A 42 8.32 -2.40 -16.21
C LYS A 42 7.56 -2.99 -15.03
N LEU A 43 6.32 -2.55 -14.81
CA LEU A 43 5.44 -3.10 -13.78
C LEU A 43 4.72 -4.39 -14.22
N GLY A 44 4.91 -4.84 -15.47
CA GLY A 44 4.21 -6.01 -16.02
C GLY A 44 2.70 -5.78 -16.21
N LEU A 45 2.27 -4.52 -16.30
CA LEU A 45 0.88 -4.14 -16.53
C LEU A 45 0.55 -4.23 -18.02
N ASN A 46 -0.68 -4.60 -18.36
CA ASN A 46 -1.09 -4.77 -19.75
C ASN A 46 -1.09 -3.42 -20.50
N PRO A 47 -0.27 -3.28 -21.57
CA PRO A 47 -0.22 -2.09 -22.40
C PRO A 47 -1.53 -1.77 -23.14
N ASP A 48 -2.28 -2.77 -23.51
CA ASP A 48 -3.39 -2.59 -24.44
C ASP A 48 -4.63 -1.94 -23.77
N LEU A 49 -4.58 -1.75 -22.44
CA LEU A 49 -5.52 -0.95 -21.66
C LEU A 49 -5.28 0.55 -21.87
N ASP A 50 -5.77 1.03 -23.00
CA ASP A 50 -6.04 2.44 -23.33
C ASP A 50 -5.25 3.47 -22.50
N TYR A 51 -3.93 3.49 -22.71
CA TYR A 51 -2.92 4.30 -22.01
C TYR A 51 -3.29 5.78 -21.85
N ARG A 52 -4.16 6.31 -22.71
CA ARG A 52 -4.50 7.74 -22.77
C ARG A 52 -5.41 8.20 -21.63
N GLN A 53 -6.06 7.28 -20.89
CA GLN A 53 -6.98 7.64 -19.79
C GLN A 53 -6.78 6.84 -18.50
N SER A 54 -5.75 6.00 -18.44
CA SER A 54 -5.50 5.14 -17.29
C SER A 54 -4.53 5.79 -16.30
N ALA A 55 -4.95 5.88 -15.05
CA ALA A 55 -4.13 6.19 -13.89
C ALA A 55 -3.70 4.89 -13.20
N ILE A 56 -2.57 4.93 -12.49
CA ILE A 56 -2.10 3.83 -11.63
C ILE A 56 -2.26 4.26 -10.17
N ALA A 57 -2.89 3.43 -9.34
CA ALA A 57 -2.74 3.52 -7.89
C ALA A 57 -1.64 2.58 -7.41
N ILE A 58 -0.86 3.05 -6.45
CA ILE A 58 0.15 2.25 -5.74
C ILE A 58 -0.10 2.41 -4.24
N LEU A 59 -0.37 1.29 -3.57
CA LEU A 59 -0.48 1.24 -2.13
C LEU A 59 0.65 0.40 -1.54
N SER A 60 1.16 0.84 -0.38
CA SER A 60 2.06 0.06 0.47
C SER A 60 1.48 0.01 1.88
N MET A 61 1.37 -1.20 2.42
CA MET A 61 0.58 -1.46 3.62
C MET A 61 1.22 -2.53 4.50
N THR A 62 0.95 -2.45 5.79
CA THR A 62 1.37 -3.44 6.79
C THR A 62 0.18 -3.74 7.70
N PRO A 63 -0.10 -5.02 8.05
CA PRO A 63 0.58 -6.24 7.59
C PRO A 63 0.33 -6.53 6.10
N SER A 64 1.19 -7.33 5.47
CA SER A 64 1.21 -7.51 4.01
C SER A 64 -0.04 -8.19 3.46
N GLU A 65 -0.70 -9.03 4.25
CA GLU A 65 -1.92 -9.74 3.88
C GLU A 65 -3.11 -8.80 3.65
N ILE A 66 -3.04 -7.56 4.16
CA ILE A 66 -4.08 -6.55 3.93
C ILE A 66 -4.22 -6.17 2.46
N SER A 67 -3.19 -6.41 1.63
CA SER A 67 -3.25 -6.14 0.18
C SER A 67 -4.35 -6.94 -0.51
N VAL A 68 -4.68 -8.13 -0.01
CA VAL A 68 -5.78 -8.95 -0.53
C VAL A 68 -7.14 -8.30 -0.25
N ILE A 69 -7.33 -7.78 0.97
CA ILE A 69 -8.57 -7.08 1.37
C ILE A 69 -8.70 -5.76 0.60
N ALA A 70 -7.59 -5.02 0.45
CA ALA A 70 -7.56 -3.77 -0.32
C ALA A 70 -7.95 -4.02 -1.79
N GLY A 71 -7.42 -5.08 -2.41
CA GLY A 71 -7.77 -5.46 -3.78
C GLY A 71 -9.25 -5.81 -3.96
N ASP A 72 -9.82 -6.58 -3.03
CA ASP A 72 -11.26 -6.91 -3.04
C ASP A 72 -12.14 -5.65 -2.93
N ILE A 73 -11.80 -4.73 -2.04
CA ILE A 73 -12.50 -3.44 -1.91
C ILE A 73 -12.36 -2.61 -3.19
N ALA A 74 -11.18 -2.55 -3.79
CA ALA A 74 -10.94 -1.77 -5.01
C ALA A 74 -11.86 -2.19 -6.15
N ILE A 75 -11.91 -3.49 -6.46
CA ILE A 75 -12.73 -4.05 -7.55
C ILE A 75 -14.23 -3.80 -7.30
N LYS A 76 -14.67 -3.91 -6.05
CA LYS A 76 -16.08 -3.69 -5.69
C LYS A 76 -16.48 -2.22 -5.67
N THR A 77 -15.53 -1.30 -5.61
CA THR A 77 -15.80 0.14 -5.50
C THR A 77 -16.05 0.79 -6.85
N SER A 78 -15.30 0.41 -7.90
CA SER A 78 -15.37 1.07 -9.20
C SER A 78 -14.76 0.21 -10.30
N ALA A 79 -14.97 0.59 -11.57
CA ALA A 79 -14.36 -0.09 -12.70
C ALA A 79 -12.85 0.19 -12.76
N ILE A 80 -12.07 -0.69 -12.13
CA ILE A 80 -10.61 -0.75 -12.11
C ILE A 80 -10.14 -2.15 -12.49
N GLU A 81 -8.89 -2.27 -12.90
CA GLU A 81 -8.22 -3.55 -13.15
C GLU A 81 -7.07 -3.74 -12.15
N ILE A 82 -7.01 -4.92 -11.53
CA ILE A 82 -5.91 -5.26 -10.64
C ILE A 82 -4.68 -5.59 -11.48
N GLY A 83 -3.62 -4.80 -11.29
CA GLY A 83 -2.31 -5.11 -11.83
C GLY A 83 -1.54 -6.09 -10.94
N PHE A 84 -1.50 -5.80 -9.65
CA PHE A 84 -0.69 -6.58 -8.70
C PHE A 84 -1.31 -6.57 -7.29
N ILE A 85 -1.38 -7.75 -6.66
CA ILE A 85 -1.68 -7.89 -5.24
C ILE A 85 -0.56 -8.73 -4.63
N ASP A 86 0.28 -8.09 -3.83
CA ASP A 86 1.41 -8.73 -3.17
C ASP A 86 1.13 -8.92 -1.68
N ARG A 87 0.81 -10.15 -1.31
CA ARG A 87 0.58 -10.52 0.10
C ARG A 87 1.88 -10.78 0.88
N PHE A 88 3.04 -10.68 0.25
CA PHE A 88 4.34 -10.80 0.91
C PHE A 88 4.92 -9.43 1.26
N SER A 89 4.79 -8.44 0.37
CA SER A 89 5.26 -7.08 0.63
C SER A 89 4.17 -6.10 1.10
N GLY A 90 2.89 -6.42 0.90
CA GLY A 90 1.77 -5.52 1.18
C GLY A 90 1.50 -4.51 0.07
N THR A 91 2.12 -4.68 -1.08
CA THR A 91 1.92 -3.82 -2.26
C THR A 91 0.62 -4.16 -2.97
N CYS A 92 -0.17 -3.14 -3.33
CA CYS A 92 -1.33 -3.29 -4.20
C CYS A 92 -1.29 -2.24 -5.30
N ILE A 93 -1.36 -2.69 -6.56
CA ILE A 93 -1.33 -1.86 -7.76
C ILE A 93 -2.56 -2.15 -8.60
N PHE A 94 -3.26 -1.10 -9.00
CA PHE A 94 -4.40 -1.22 -9.90
C PHE A 94 -4.53 0.00 -10.81
N THR A 95 -5.19 -0.21 -11.94
CA THR A 95 -5.30 0.75 -13.03
C THR A 95 -6.75 1.06 -13.37
N GLY A 96 -6.99 2.18 -14.03
CA GLY A 96 -8.32 2.58 -14.48
C GLY A 96 -8.44 4.08 -14.65
N LYS A 97 -9.65 4.58 -14.95
CA LYS A 97 -9.88 6.03 -15.03
C LYS A 97 -9.53 6.70 -13.70
N ILE A 98 -8.96 7.90 -13.75
CA ILE A 98 -8.48 8.61 -12.56
C ILE A 98 -9.55 8.74 -11.46
N SER A 99 -10.81 8.98 -11.84
CA SER A 99 -11.95 9.05 -10.90
C SER A 99 -12.23 7.71 -10.21
N ASN A 100 -12.11 6.60 -10.94
CA ASN A 100 -12.34 5.25 -10.43
C ASN A 100 -11.21 4.86 -9.47
N VAL A 101 -9.96 5.07 -9.90
CA VAL A 101 -8.77 4.82 -9.09
C VAL A 101 -8.83 5.61 -7.78
N GLN A 102 -9.15 6.89 -7.84
CA GLN A 102 -9.31 7.71 -6.64
C GLN A 102 -10.46 7.23 -5.73
N SER A 103 -11.60 6.84 -6.30
CA SER A 103 -12.72 6.30 -5.52
C SER A 103 -12.32 5.00 -4.79
N ALA A 104 -11.62 4.10 -5.49
CA ALA A 104 -11.11 2.86 -4.93
C ALA A 104 -10.11 3.11 -3.79
N VAL A 105 -9.11 3.99 -3.98
CA VAL A 105 -8.15 4.34 -2.93
C VAL A 105 -8.87 4.93 -1.72
N ASN A 106 -9.78 5.89 -1.91
CA ASN A 106 -10.57 6.48 -0.81
C ASN A 106 -11.36 5.43 -0.04
N SER A 107 -11.99 4.48 -0.72
CA SER A 107 -12.79 3.43 -0.10
C SER A 107 -11.93 2.46 0.71
N ILE A 108 -10.76 2.08 0.19
CA ILE A 108 -9.77 1.29 0.94
C ILE A 108 -9.36 2.02 2.21
N LEU A 109 -8.86 3.26 2.10
CA LEU A 109 -8.35 4.01 3.24
C LEU A 109 -9.42 4.25 4.30
N THR A 110 -10.66 4.55 3.87
CA THR A 110 -11.80 4.75 4.77
C THR A 110 -12.14 3.47 5.52
N TYR A 111 -12.18 2.33 4.83
CA TYR A 111 -12.45 1.03 5.46
C TYR A 111 -11.35 0.65 6.45
N LEU A 112 -10.08 0.73 6.04
CA LEU A 112 -8.94 0.37 6.89
C LEU A 112 -8.88 1.27 8.13
N LYS A 113 -9.13 2.58 8.00
CA LYS A 113 -9.19 3.51 9.14
C LYS A 113 -10.36 3.19 10.07
N ASN A 114 -11.57 3.18 9.53
CA ASN A 114 -12.79 3.23 10.34
C ASN A 114 -13.25 1.85 10.83
N LYS A 115 -12.90 0.78 10.11
CA LYS A 115 -13.30 -0.60 10.47
C LYS A 115 -12.17 -1.41 11.09
N LEU A 116 -10.93 -1.24 10.60
CA LEU A 116 -9.79 -2.04 11.07
C LEU A 116 -8.82 -1.28 11.98
N GLY A 117 -9.00 0.03 12.13
CA GLY A 117 -8.17 0.87 13.00
C GLY A 117 -6.72 0.97 12.51
N PHE A 118 -6.51 1.15 11.20
CA PHE A 118 -5.20 1.39 10.63
C PHE A 118 -4.80 2.87 10.77
N THR A 119 -3.51 3.12 10.94
CA THR A 119 -2.91 4.43 10.68
C THR A 119 -2.84 4.66 9.17
N ILE A 120 -3.28 5.82 8.68
CA ILE A 120 -3.43 6.09 7.25
C ILE A 120 -2.63 7.33 6.84
N CYS A 121 -1.89 7.23 5.74
CA CYS A 121 -1.28 8.37 5.05
C CYS A 121 -2.27 9.14 4.18
N GLU A 122 -1.92 10.35 3.78
CA GLU A 122 -2.71 11.09 2.79
C GLU A 122 -2.58 10.47 1.38
N ILE A 123 -3.58 10.73 0.54
CA ILE A 123 -3.50 10.38 -0.88
C ILE A 123 -2.63 11.41 -1.59
N THR A 124 -1.54 10.96 -2.20
CA THR A 124 -0.63 11.80 -2.99
C THR A 124 -0.80 11.55 -4.47
N ARG A 125 -0.38 12.50 -5.32
CA ARG A 125 -0.61 12.46 -6.78
C ARG A 125 0.52 13.06 -7.57
N THR A 126 0.71 12.55 -8.79
CA THR A 126 1.54 13.12 -9.86
C THR A 126 0.82 13.00 -11.18
#